data_AF-R2Q5W8-F1
#
_entry.id   AF-R2Q5W8-F1
#
_cell.length_a   1.000
_cell.length_b   1.000
_cell.length_c   1.000
_cell.angle_alpha   90.00
_cell.angle_beta   90.00
_cell.angle_gamma   90.00
#
_symmetry.space_group_name_H-M   'P 1'
#
loop_
_entity.id
_entity.type
_entity.pdbx_description
1 polymer ?
#
loop_
_entity_poly.entity_id
_entity_poly.type
_entity_poly.pdbx_seq_one_letter_code
_entity_poly.pdbx_strand_id
1 'polypeptide(L)'
;MKNFYMIKWGADFNDNYNYGADIRFVESDYVRFSSPLMPSGTAIKTWHSRTEYHESRKSPMLPLLENGQAYEIQVNAEFDNEDAVQIEIEFFDINNDVIDKLYFQNLKGHFTYPDNAMSYKVQLVNKKHQYMLFKYLTISDAGLTENFNIQYLEKLNLIRVSENHAGNPSTSEIVVLKNAKYVTSLTLSGHINYYFLLGNTTEASVLPAAVYIYDQLRHSGRQNLVTIMRGPCFNSLTQSYKYLPEGLAILLPTARLSNTPKKPVKQISELKRKLQVNELAYSILEKVALEKNKPSSVRK
;
A
#
# COMPACT_ATOMS: atom_id res chain seq x y z
N MET A 1 -11.65 -4.61 14.35
CA MET A 1 -11.01 -4.06 13.13
C MET A 1 -9.54 -4.40 13.25
N LYS A 2 -8.89 -4.79 12.16
CA LYS A 2 -7.45 -5.10 12.16
C LYS A 2 -6.73 -4.16 11.19
N ASN A 3 -5.52 -3.75 11.52
CA ASN A 3 -4.73 -2.83 10.72
C ASN A 3 -3.66 -3.55 9.90
N PHE A 4 -3.45 -3.03 8.69
CA PHE A 4 -2.37 -3.39 7.79
C PHE A 4 -1.66 -2.13 7.33
N TYR A 5 -0.34 -2.10 7.49
CA TYR A 5 0.50 -0.98 7.11
C TYR A 5 1.47 -1.44 6.03
N MET A 6 1.50 -0.71 4.92
CA MET A 6 2.52 -0.86 3.88
C MET A 6 3.47 0.33 3.95
N ILE A 7 4.73 0.05 4.27
CA ILE A 7 5.81 0.99 4.46
C ILE A 7 6.74 0.95 3.24
N LYS A 8 6.96 2.10 2.62
CA LYS A 8 7.89 2.27 1.50
C LYS A 8 9.25 2.80 1.99
N TRP A 9 10.22 2.86 1.09
CA TRP A 9 11.56 3.36 1.40
C TRP A 9 11.57 4.80 1.93
N GLY A 10 10.66 5.63 1.42
CA GLY A 10 10.61 7.07 1.68
C GLY A 10 10.69 7.88 0.39
N ALA A 11 10.76 9.21 0.52
CA ALA A 11 10.92 10.12 -0.62
C ALA A 11 12.38 10.57 -0.84
N ASP A 12 13.28 10.23 0.09
CA ASP A 12 14.70 10.60 0.07
C ASP A 12 15.59 9.46 0.60
N PHE A 13 16.90 9.72 0.62
CA PHE A 13 17.94 8.75 0.98
C PHE A 13 18.74 9.14 2.23
N ASN A 14 18.22 10.03 3.10
CA ASN A 14 19.04 10.52 4.23
C ASN A 14 19.17 9.50 5.37
N ASP A 15 18.26 8.52 5.49
CA ASP A 15 18.31 7.49 6.57
C ASP A 15 18.91 6.18 6.08
N ASN A 16 19.73 6.24 5.03
CA ASN A 16 20.37 5.10 4.40
C ASN A 16 21.88 5.11 4.64
N TYR A 17 22.51 3.96 4.43
CA TYR A 17 23.95 3.90 4.19
C TYR A 17 24.28 4.38 2.77
N ASN A 18 24.89 5.57 2.64
CA ASN A 18 25.17 6.19 1.34
C ASN A 18 26.62 6.06 0.86
N TYR A 19 27.55 5.60 1.71
CA TYR A 19 28.98 5.59 1.39
C TYR A 19 29.30 4.54 0.33
N GLY A 20 29.66 4.98 -0.88
CA GLY A 20 29.94 4.09 -2.01
C GLY A 20 28.73 3.29 -2.49
N ALA A 21 27.51 3.67 -2.09
CA ALA A 21 26.29 2.99 -2.46
C ALA A 21 25.70 3.54 -3.76
N ASP A 22 25.21 2.66 -4.63
CA ASP A 22 24.35 3.02 -5.75
C ASP A 22 22.89 2.83 -5.34
N ILE A 23 22.15 3.95 -5.22
CA ILE A 23 20.77 3.98 -4.74
C ILE A 23 19.90 4.76 -5.71
N ARG A 24 18.83 4.13 -6.23
CA ARG A 24 17.91 4.77 -7.16
C ARG A 24 16.48 4.26 -6.98
N PHE A 25 15.52 5.18 -7.14
CA PHE A 25 14.13 4.80 -7.32
C PHE A 25 13.93 4.20 -8.71
N VAL A 26 13.16 3.11 -8.77
CA VAL A 26 12.71 2.48 -10.01
C VAL A 26 11.17 2.46 -10.06
N GLU A 27 10.58 1.75 -11.02
CA GLU A 27 9.13 1.66 -11.17
C GLU A 27 8.43 1.26 -9.86
N SER A 28 7.19 1.75 -9.66
CA SER A 28 6.37 1.49 -8.47
C SER A 28 6.92 2.02 -7.13
N ASP A 29 7.90 2.93 -7.17
CA ASP A 29 8.65 3.46 -6.01
C ASP A 29 9.52 2.42 -5.30
N TYR A 30 9.93 1.38 -6.01
CA TYR A 30 10.91 0.43 -5.49
C TYR A 30 12.28 1.07 -5.47
N VAL A 31 13.16 0.54 -4.61
CA VAL A 31 14.52 1.06 -4.46
C VAL A 31 15.51 -0.02 -4.78
N ARG A 32 16.33 0.26 -5.79
CA ARG A 32 17.54 -0.50 -6.06
C ARG A 32 18.65 0.03 -5.16
N PHE A 33 19.29 -0.85 -4.42
CA PHE A 33 20.42 -0.55 -3.54
C PHE A 33 21.55 -1.53 -3.82
N SER A 34 22.78 -1.03 -3.96
CA SER A 34 23.99 -1.86 -4.04
C SER A 34 25.15 -1.18 -3.34
N SER A 35 25.76 -1.86 -2.38
CA SER A 35 27.02 -1.45 -1.77
C SER A 35 27.83 -2.69 -1.36
N PRO A 36 28.58 -3.31 -2.30
CA PRO A 36 29.30 -4.56 -2.04
C PRO A 36 30.39 -4.47 -0.96
N LEU A 37 30.88 -3.26 -0.67
CA LEU A 37 31.91 -2.99 0.34
C LEU A 37 31.30 -2.53 1.68
N MET A 38 29.97 -2.52 1.80
CA MET A 38 29.31 -2.15 3.04
C MET A 38 29.67 -3.14 4.16
N PRO A 39 30.12 -2.67 5.35
CA PRO A 39 30.42 -3.56 6.46
C PRO A 39 29.18 -4.31 6.95
N SER A 40 29.36 -5.57 7.32
CA SER A 40 28.33 -6.36 8.00
C SER A 40 27.96 -5.71 9.35
N GLY A 41 26.70 -5.81 9.74
CA GLY A 41 26.15 -5.19 10.96
C GLY A 41 25.78 -3.71 10.79
N THR A 42 26.04 -3.09 9.63
CA THR A 42 25.63 -1.70 9.37
C THR A 42 24.19 -1.64 8.85
N ALA A 43 23.42 -0.65 9.29
CA ALA A 43 22.06 -0.43 8.81
C ALA A 43 22.07 0.12 7.36
N ILE A 44 21.41 -0.58 6.44
CA ILE A 44 21.19 -0.17 5.06
C ILE A 44 20.18 0.97 5.02
N LYS A 45 19.09 0.82 5.79
CA LYS A 45 18.00 1.79 5.91
C LYS A 45 17.41 1.72 7.31
N THR A 46 17.10 2.89 7.86
CA THR A 46 16.34 3.03 9.11
C THR A 46 15.01 3.75 8.83
N TRP A 47 13.94 3.21 9.39
CA TRP A 47 12.62 3.86 9.45
C TRP A 47 12.30 4.18 10.90
N HIS A 48 11.70 5.35 11.15
CA HIS A 48 11.36 5.82 12.50
C HIS A 48 9.85 6.04 12.64
N SER A 49 9.28 5.68 13.80
CA SER A 49 7.87 5.94 14.12
C SER A 49 7.61 7.34 14.66
N ARG A 50 8.68 8.01 15.12
CA ARG A 50 8.65 9.40 15.57
C ARG A 50 9.81 10.14 14.93
N THR A 51 9.53 11.33 14.42
CA THR A 51 10.53 12.25 13.88
C THR A 51 10.32 13.62 14.51
N GLU A 52 11.41 14.27 14.89
CA GLU A 52 11.35 15.67 15.32
C GLU A 52 11.33 16.55 14.07
N TYR A 53 10.15 17.09 13.76
CA TYR A 53 9.91 17.80 12.51
C TYR A 53 10.80 19.06 12.36
N HIS A 54 11.15 19.70 13.48
CA HIS A 54 11.98 20.91 13.49
C HIS A 54 13.43 20.66 13.03
N GLU A 55 13.98 19.48 13.30
CA GLU A 55 15.35 19.14 12.92
C GLU A 55 15.41 18.31 11.63
N SER A 56 14.51 17.33 11.49
CA SER A 56 14.57 16.36 10.38
C SER A 56 13.79 16.80 9.14
N ARG A 57 12.82 17.73 9.27
CA ARG A 57 11.80 18.06 8.24
C ARG A 57 11.11 16.84 7.63
N LYS A 58 11.09 15.71 8.35
CA LYS A 58 10.55 14.43 7.89
C LYS A 58 9.29 14.08 8.65
N SER A 59 8.32 13.54 7.94
CA SER A 59 7.19 12.85 8.57
C SER A 59 7.63 11.46 9.04
N PRO A 60 7.04 10.93 10.13
CA PRO A 60 7.32 9.56 10.56
C PRO A 60 6.99 8.58 9.45
N MET A 61 7.82 7.55 9.32
CA MET A 61 7.71 6.55 8.25
C MET A 61 7.05 5.26 8.72
N LEU A 62 6.94 5.07 10.03
CA LEU A 62 6.30 3.91 10.63
C LEU A 62 4.98 4.33 11.29
N PRO A 63 3.99 3.42 11.33
CA PRO A 63 2.70 3.66 11.98
C PRO A 63 2.85 3.74 13.50
N LEU A 64 1.89 4.41 14.13
CA LEU A 64 1.69 4.29 15.58
C LEU A 64 1.15 2.90 15.90
N LEU A 65 1.78 2.22 16.85
CA LEU A 65 1.36 0.91 17.34
C LEU A 65 0.76 1.07 18.74
N GLU A 66 -0.08 0.11 19.13
CA GLU A 66 -0.75 0.09 20.43
C GLU A 66 0.07 -0.73 21.43
N ASN A 67 0.22 -0.20 22.64
CA ASN A 67 0.94 -0.82 23.74
C ASN A 67 0.35 -2.19 24.09
N GLY A 68 1.21 -3.19 24.25
CA GLY A 68 0.84 -4.56 24.59
C GLY A 68 0.25 -5.37 23.44
N GLN A 69 0.10 -4.78 22.23
CA GLN A 69 -0.45 -5.49 21.08
C GLN A 69 0.62 -6.25 20.28
N ALA A 70 0.20 -7.39 19.73
CA ALA A 70 1.04 -8.25 18.91
C ALA A 70 0.91 -7.91 17.42
N TYR A 71 2.04 -7.92 16.72
CA TYR A 71 2.18 -7.56 15.33
C TYR A 71 3.03 -8.56 14.55
N GLU A 72 2.79 -8.62 13.24
CA GLU A 72 3.65 -9.27 12.26
C GLU A 72 4.37 -8.22 11.42
N ILE A 73 5.67 -8.43 11.21
CA ILE A 73 6.50 -7.63 10.31
C ILE A 73 7.00 -8.51 9.17
N GLN A 74 7.03 -7.98 7.94
CA GLN A 74 7.61 -8.69 6.79
C GLN A 74 8.22 -7.71 5.79
N VAL A 75 9.44 -8.00 5.33
CA VAL A 75 10.10 -7.29 4.25
C VAL A 75 9.84 -8.02 2.93
N ASN A 76 9.34 -7.29 1.94
CA ASN A 76 9.20 -7.75 0.57
C ASN A 76 10.29 -7.09 -0.27
N ALA A 77 11.32 -7.87 -0.59
CA ALA A 77 12.47 -7.42 -1.35
C ALA A 77 13.13 -8.61 -2.05
N GLU A 78 13.88 -8.33 -3.12
CA GLU A 78 14.71 -9.31 -3.81
C GLU A 78 16.17 -9.05 -3.45
N PHE A 79 16.94 -10.11 -3.24
CA PHE A 79 18.34 -10.04 -2.81
C PHE A 79 19.22 -10.89 -3.70
N ASP A 80 20.52 -10.60 -3.69
CA ASP A 80 21.53 -11.43 -4.36
C ASP A 80 21.78 -12.77 -3.67
N ASN A 81 21.47 -12.88 -2.37
CA ASN A 81 21.61 -14.11 -1.60
C ASN A 81 20.57 -14.21 -0.48
N GLU A 82 20.31 -15.43 0.01
CA GLU A 82 19.25 -15.71 1.01
C GLU A 82 19.51 -15.09 2.38
N ASP A 83 20.77 -14.79 2.70
CA ASP A 83 21.21 -14.32 4.01
C ASP A 83 21.84 -12.92 3.90
N ALA A 84 21.30 -12.10 2.98
CA ALA A 84 21.88 -10.81 2.61
C ALA A 84 21.71 -9.76 3.71
N VAL A 85 20.55 -9.79 4.39
CA VAL A 85 20.17 -8.80 5.41
C VAL A 85 19.36 -9.44 6.53
N GLN A 86 19.20 -8.72 7.64
CA GLN A 86 18.27 -9.06 8.72
C GLN A 86 17.43 -7.83 9.10
N ILE A 87 16.31 -8.06 9.76
CA ILE A 87 15.50 -7.00 10.35
C ILE A 87 15.95 -6.80 11.80
N GLU A 88 16.14 -5.55 12.21
CA GLU A 88 16.30 -5.15 13.60
C GLU A 88 15.19 -4.17 13.99
N ILE A 89 14.59 -4.36 15.16
CA ILE A 89 13.61 -3.43 15.74
C ILE A 89 14.16 -2.99 17.09
N GLU A 90 14.23 -1.67 17.31
CA GLU A 90 14.54 -1.11 18.63
C GLU A 90 13.35 -0.31 19.13
N PHE A 91 13.01 -0.50 20.40
CA PHE A 91 11.96 0.23 21.10
C PHE A 91 12.56 1.22 22.08
N PHE A 92 11.93 2.39 22.21
CA PHE A 92 12.39 3.49 23.03
C PHE A 92 11.31 3.94 24.01
N ASP A 93 11.70 4.30 25.22
CA ASP A 93 10.81 4.90 26.22
C ASP A 93 10.58 6.41 25.98
N ILE A 94 10.01 7.09 26.98
CA ILE A 94 9.76 8.54 26.94
C ILE A 94 11.04 9.38 27.01
N ASN A 95 12.13 8.84 27.59
CA ASN A 95 13.43 9.48 27.70
C ASN A 95 14.33 9.22 26.48
N ASN A 96 13.81 8.48 25.49
CA ASN A 96 14.53 8.04 24.29
C ASN A 96 15.64 7.01 24.60
N ASP A 97 15.52 6.30 25.73
CA ASP A 97 16.39 5.19 26.08
C ASP A 97 15.87 3.89 25.43
N VAL A 98 16.80 3.06 24.95
CA VAL A 98 16.46 1.76 24.38
C VAL A 98 15.97 0.84 25.49
N ILE A 99 14.73 0.39 25.37
CA ILE A 99 14.12 -0.55 26.33
C ILE A 99 14.22 -2.00 25.88
N ASP A 100 14.18 -2.27 24.58
CA ASP A 100 14.29 -3.62 24.04
C ASP A 100 14.74 -3.60 22.56
N LYS A 101 15.32 -4.71 22.11
CA LYS A 101 15.79 -4.92 20.74
C LYS A 101 15.46 -6.33 20.24
N LEU A 102 14.91 -6.42 19.03
CA LEU A 102 14.56 -7.68 18.38
C LEU A 102 15.28 -7.81 17.04
N TYR A 103 15.64 -9.05 16.68
CA TYR A 103 16.33 -9.38 15.43
C TYR A 103 15.61 -10.53 14.71
N PHE A 104 15.36 -10.37 13.41
CA PHE A 104 14.73 -11.40 12.57
C PHE A 104 15.57 -11.69 11.34
N GLN A 105 16.04 -12.93 11.20
CA GLN A 105 16.83 -13.36 10.04
C GLN A 105 15.96 -13.58 8.80
N ASN A 106 14.76 -14.15 8.96
CA ASN A 106 13.93 -14.63 7.84
C ASN A 106 13.12 -13.54 7.12
N LEU A 107 13.48 -12.26 7.28
CA LEU A 107 12.73 -11.11 6.73
C LEU A 107 11.24 -11.07 7.12
N LYS A 108 10.84 -11.89 8.09
CA LYS A 108 9.51 -11.97 8.68
C LYS A 108 9.68 -12.23 10.17
N GLY A 109 8.83 -11.63 10.98
CA GLY A 109 8.85 -11.79 12.43
C GLY A 109 7.53 -11.47 13.09
N HIS A 110 7.36 -12.00 14.30
CA HIS A 110 6.29 -11.65 15.23
C HIS A 110 6.90 -10.88 16.40
N PHE A 111 6.26 -9.80 16.82
CA PHE A 111 6.68 -9.03 17.98
C PHE A 111 5.49 -8.44 18.72
N THR A 112 5.67 -8.17 20.00
CA THR A 112 4.71 -7.40 20.81
C THR A 112 5.27 -6.01 21.02
N TYR A 113 4.47 -4.97 20.77
CA TYR A 113 4.89 -3.61 21.06
C TYR A 113 4.91 -3.39 22.59
N PRO A 114 6.06 -3.08 23.23
CA PRO A 114 6.17 -3.05 24.68
C PRO A 114 5.27 -2.00 25.35
N ASP A 115 4.79 -2.28 26.57
CA ASP A 115 3.83 -1.41 27.28
C ASP A 115 4.37 -0.03 27.63
N ASN A 116 5.69 0.10 27.79
CA ASN A 116 6.38 1.34 28.11
C ASN A 116 7.05 1.99 26.88
N ALA A 117 6.87 1.44 25.67
CA ALA A 117 7.43 1.98 24.44
C ALA A 117 6.66 3.23 23.98
N MET A 118 7.37 4.35 23.80
CA MET A 118 6.84 5.58 23.22
C MET A 118 7.14 5.70 21.72
N SER A 119 8.23 5.08 21.26
CA SER A 119 8.56 5.03 19.84
C SER A 119 9.39 3.80 19.50
N TYR A 120 9.58 3.56 18.21
CA TYR A 120 10.39 2.47 17.70
C TYR A 120 11.04 2.85 16.38
N LYS A 121 12.12 2.15 16.04
CA LYS A 121 12.69 2.17 14.71
C LYS A 121 12.81 0.74 14.19
N VAL A 122 12.74 0.62 12.87
CA VAL A 122 12.99 -0.61 12.14
C VAL A 122 14.20 -0.39 11.26
N GLN A 123 15.11 -1.35 11.22
CA GLN A 123 16.33 -1.30 10.42
C GLN A 123 16.44 -2.54 9.55
N LEU A 124 16.85 -2.33 8.29
CA LEU A 124 17.42 -3.40 7.48
C LEU A 124 18.93 -3.39 7.69
N VAL A 125 19.46 -4.42 8.33
CA VAL A 125 20.88 -4.52 8.67
C VAL A 125 21.58 -5.44 7.69
N ASN A 126 22.69 -4.96 7.11
CA ASN A 126 23.51 -5.72 6.19
C ASN A 126 24.18 -6.91 6.88
N LYS A 127 24.12 -8.09 6.27
CA LYS A 127 24.95 -9.25 6.63
C LYS A 127 26.04 -9.52 5.60
N LYS A 128 25.71 -9.41 4.31
CA LYS A 128 26.59 -9.64 3.15
C LYS A 128 25.86 -9.39 1.82
N HIS A 129 25.02 -8.37 1.77
CA HIS A 129 24.33 -8.04 0.52
C HIS A 129 25.34 -7.47 -0.49
N GLN A 130 25.15 -7.78 -1.77
CA GLN A 130 25.76 -7.04 -2.87
C GLN A 130 24.70 -6.20 -3.58
N TYR A 131 23.47 -6.68 -3.59
CA TYR A 131 22.35 -6.07 -4.29
C TYR A 131 21.03 -6.33 -3.56
N MET A 132 20.18 -5.32 -3.54
CA MET A 132 18.81 -5.41 -3.07
C MET A 132 17.88 -4.63 -3.99
N LEU A 133 16.74 -5.22 -4.32
CA LEU A 133 15.57 -4.51 -4.82
C LEU A 133 14.50 -4.50 -3.73
N PHE A 134 14.45 -3.40 -2.98
CA PHE A 134 13.43 -3.21 -1.95
C PHE A 134 12.11 -2.81 -2.58
N LYS A 135 11.03 -3.54 -2.26
CA LYS A 135 9.67 -3.20 -2.70
C LYS A 135 8.92 -2.45 -1.62
N TYR A 136 8.70 -3.10 -0.48
CA TYR A 136 8.02 -2.53 0.68
C TYR A 136 8.21 -3.41 1.92
N LEU A 137 8.02 -2.80 3.08
CA LEU A 137 7.90 -3.45 4.38
C LEU A 137 6.41 -3.45 4.77
N THR A 138 5.94 -4.50 5.44
CA THR A 138 4.59 -4.54 6.00
C THR A 138 4.64 -4.72 7.51
N ILE A 139 3.74 -4.04 8.21
CA ILE A 139 3.42 -4.30 9.62
C ILE A 139 1.91 -4.53 9.69
N SER A 140 1.46 -5.56 10.37
CA SER A 140 0.03 -5.83 10.55
C SER A 140 -0.27 -6.38 11.92
N ASP A 141 -1.51 -6.22 12.38
CA ASP A 141 -1.97 -6.86 13.61
C ASP A 141 -1.80 -8.40 13.49
N ALA A 142 -1.43 -9.05 14.60
CA ALA A 142 -1.22 -10.49 14.62
C ALA A 142 -2.45 -11.28 14.15
N GLY A 143 -2.21 -12.37 13.41
CA GLY A 143 -3.26 -13.23 12.84
C GLY A 143 -4.15 -12.52 11.81
N LEU A 144 -3.71 -11.40 11.22
CA LEU A 144 -4.44 -10.77 10.11
C LEU A 144 -4.42 -11.67 8.86
N THR A 145 -3.25 -12.21 8.52
CA THR A 145 -3.06 -13.05 7.33
C THR A 145 -3.73 -14.42 7.43
N GLU A 146 -4.16 -14.82 8.63
CA GLU A 146 -4.98 -16.02 8.85
C GLU A 146 -6.39 -15.82 8.30
N ASN A 147 -6.94 -14.62 8.47
CA ASN A 147 -8.31 -14.29 8.07
C ASN A 147 -8.40 -13.72 6.65
N PHE A 148 -7.34 -13.05 6.20
CA PHE A 148 -7.31 -12.34 4.93
C PHE A 148 -6.11 -12.73 4.07
N ASN A 149 -6.35 -12.95 2.78
CA ASN A 149 -5.34 -12.95 1.75
C ASN A 149 -5.14 -11.52 1.25
N ILE A 150 -3.92 -11.01 1.42
CA ILE A 150 -3.54 -9.65 1.00
C ILE A 150 -2.56 -9.77 -0.15
N GLN A 151 -2.92 -9.23 -1.31
CA GLN A 151 -2.11 -9.27 -2.53
C GLN A 151 -1.91 -7.87 -3.09
N TYR A 152 -0.65 -7.46 -3.26
CA TYR A 152 -0.32 -6.24 -3.98
C TYR A 152 -0.11 -6.54 -5.48
N LEU A 153 -0.96 -5.96 -6.31
CA LEU A 153 -0.90 -6.04 -7.76
C LEU A 153 -0.09 -4.85 -8.27
N GLU A 154 1.23 -5.01 -8.31
CA GLU A 154 2.23 -3.96 -8.56
C GLU A 154 1.91 -3.14 -9.82
N LYS A 155 1.65 -3.81 -10.95
CA LYS A 155 1.32 -3.19 -12.25
C LYS A 155 0.05 -2.34 -12.24
N LEU A 156 -0.84 -2.59 -11.28
CA LEU A 156 -2.13 -1.90 -11.14
C LEU A 156 -2.11 -0.87 -10.01
N ASN A 157 -1.05 -0.83 -9.19
CA ASN A 157 -1.04 -0.08 -7.92
C ASN A 157 -2.28 -0.36 -7.07
N LEU A 158 -2.65 -1.64 -6.96
CA LEU A 158 -3.87 -2.10 -6.32
C LEU A 158 -3.54 -3.14 -5.24
N ILE A 159 -3.96 -2.90 -4.00
CA ILE A 159 -3.95 -3.93 -2.96
C ILE A 159 -5.32 -4.57 -2.94
N ARG A 160 -5.37 -5.86 -3.26
CA ARG A 160 -6.56 -6.70 -3.13
C ARG A 160 -6.49 -7.40 -1.78
N VAL A 161 -7.57 -7.33 -1.02
CA VAL A 161 -7.77 -8.11 0.19
C VAL A 161 -8.99 -8.98 0.00
N SER A 162 -8.83 -10.28 0.12
CA SER A 162 -9.94 -11.23 0.11
C SER A 162 -9.96 -12.04 1.40
N GLU A 163 -11.15 -12.36 1.87
CA GLU A 163 -11.30 -13.21 3.04
C GLU A 163 -10.93 -14.67 2.72
N ASN A 164 -10.28 -15.36 3.66
CA ASN A 164 -9.85 -16.76 3.50
C ASN A 164 -10.99 -17.78 3.74
N HIS A 165 -12.09 -17.39 4.39
CA HIS A 165 -13.19 -18.31 4.69
C HIS A 165 -14.06 -18.62 3.46
N ALA A 166 -14.60 -19.84 3.40
CA ALA A 166 -15.20 -20.48 2.22
C ALA A 166 -16.51 -19.86 1.68
N GLY A 167 -16.97 -18.74 2.24
CA GLY A 167 -18.05 -17.94 1.66
C GLY A 167 -17.45 -16.69 1.03
N ASN A 168 -17.65 -16.49 -0.28
CA ASN A 168 -17.36 -15.18 -0.87
C ASN A 168 -18.17 -14.13 -0.10
N PRO A 169 -17.53 -13.10 0.48
CA PRO A 169 -18.28 -12.11 1.21
C PRO A 169 -19.22 -11.38 0.25
N SER A 170 -20.46 -11.16 0.69
CA SER A 170 -21.49 -10.45 -0.08
C SER A 170 -21.24 -8.95 -0.17
N THR A 171 -20.13 -8.44 0.38
CA THR A 171 -19.80 -7.02 0.40
C THR A 171 -18.38 -6.81 -0.09
N SER A 172 -18.20 -5.79 -0.93
CA SER A 172 -16.89 -5.33 -1.39
C SER A 172 -16.73 -3.84 -1.18
N GLU A 173 -15.54 -3.42 -0.79
CA GLU A 173 -15.20 -2.00 -0.60
C GLU A 173 -14.07 -1.61 -1.54
N ILE A 174 -14.30 -0.58 -2.34
CA ILE A 174 -13.29 0.04 -3.19
C ILE A 174 -12.87 1.34 -2.53
N VAL A 175 -11.59 1.45 -2.17
CA VAL A 175 -11.04 2.66 -1.55
C VAL A 175 -10.01 3.25 -2.50
N VAL A 176 -10.24 4.49 -2.93
CA VAL A 176 -9.25 5.24 -3.73
C VAL A 176 -8.49 6.18 -2.82
N LEU A 177 -7.18 6.01 -2.70
CA LEU A 177 -6.32 6.79 -1.80
C LEU A 177 -5.01 7.19 -2.47
N LYS A 178 -4.29 8.15 -1.89
CA LYS A 178 -2.95 8.50 -2.39
C LYS A 178 -1.96 7.37 -2.11
N ASN A 179 -1.14 7.04 -3.10
CA ASN A 179 0.03 6.21 -2.95
C ASN A 179 1.08 6.96 -2.12
N ALA A 180 1.11 6.71 -0.82
CA ALA A 180 2.01 7.38 0.10
C ALA A 180 3.46 6.93 -0.14
N LYS A 181 4.41 7.87 -0.04
CA LYS A 181 5.86 7.58 -0.15
C LYS A 181 6.45 6.97 1.12
N TYR A 182 5.73 7.03 2.24
CA TYR A 182 6.20 6.60 3.55
C TYR A 182 5.37 5.43 4.07
N VAL A 183 4.16 5.68 4.57
CA VAL A 183 3.27 4.65 5.12
C VAL A 183 1.87 4.77 4.52
N THR A 184 1.31 3.63 4.13
CA THR A 184 -0.10 3.47 3.75
C THR A 184 -0.78 2.62 4.80
N SER A 185 -1.75 3.21 5.52
CA SER A 185 -2.51 2.53 6.57
C SER A 185 -3.87 2.07 6.04
N LEU A 186 -4.15 0.79 6.18
CA LEU A 186 -5.40 0.15 5.78
C LEU A 186 -6.06 -0.46 7.02
N THR A 187 -7.35 -0.22 7.18
CA THR A 187 -8.13 -0.82 8.26
C THR A 187 -9.11 -1.82 7.64
N LEU A 188 -9.04 -3.06 8.11
CA LEU A 188 -9.80 -4.18 7.62
C LEU A 188 -10.83 -4.60 8.68
N SER A 189 -12.04 -4.90 8.25
CA SER A 189 -13.13 -5.27 9.15
C SER A 189 -14.06 -6.30 8.56
N GLY A 190 -14.58 -7.16 9.45
CA GLY A 190 -15.63 -8.12 9.13
C GLY A 190 -15.32 -9.04 7.95
N HIS A 191 -16.38 -9.39 7.23
CA HIS A 191 -16.38 -10.26 6.07
C HIS A 191 -16.54 -9.40 4.80
N ILE A 192 -15.49 -8.66 4.44
CA ILE A 192 -15.49 -7.69 3.32
C ILE A 192 -14.27 -7.92 2.44
N ASN A 193 -14.48 -7.95 1.13
CA ASN A 193 -13.38 -7.89 0.15
C ASN A 193 -12.98 -6.44 -0.08
N TYR A 194 -11.69 -6.12 -0.02
CA TYR A 194 -11.21 -4.75 -0.26
C TYR A 194 -10.39 -4.64 -1.55
N TYR A 195 -10.57 -3.49 -2.20
CA TYR A 195 -9.80 -3.05 -3.35
C TYR A 195 -9.25 -1.66 -3.06
N PHE A 196 -8.02 -1.60 -2.55
CA PHE A 196 -7.33 -0.35 -2.23
C PHE A 196 -6.50 0.11 -3.42
N LEU A 197 -7.03 1.10 -4.13
CA LEU A 197 -6.42 1.65 -5.33
C LEU A 197 -5.52 2.84 -4.95
N LEU A 198 -4.21 2.62 -5.10
CA LEU A 198 -3.16 3.56 -4.69
C LEU A 198 -2.87 4.53 -5.84
N GLY A 199 -3.48 5.71 -5.77
CA GLY A 199 -3.32 6.75 -6.76
C GLY A 199 -1.96 7.44 -6.71
N ASN A 200 -1.28 7.45 -7.85
CA ASN A 200 0.00 8.13 -8.06
C ASN A 200 -0.21 9.45 -8.84
N THR A 201 0.88 10.12 -9.18
CA THR A 201 0.88 11.33 -10.02
C THR A 201 0.74 11.02 -11.51
N THR A 202 0.84 9.75 -11.91
CA THR A 202 0.73 9.31 -13.31
C THR A 202 -0.65 8.72 -13.56
N GLU A 203 -1.14 8.70 -14.80
CA GLU A 203 -2.48 8.15 -15.09
C GLU A 203 -2.44 6.72 -15.64
N ALA A 204 -1.23 6.18 -15.85
CA ALA A 204 -1.00 4.91 -16.52
C ALA A 204 -1.70 3.71 -15.82
N SER A 205 -1.75 3.71 -14.49
CA SER A 205 -2.37 2.63 -13.70
C SER A 205 -3.88 2.78 -13.49
N VAL A 206 -4.47 3.96 -13.75
CA VAL A 206 -5.89 4.24 -13.43
C VAL A 206 -6.82 3.30 -14.21
N LEU A 207 -6.69 3.30 -15.53
CA LEU A 207 -7.60 2.56 -16.41
C LEU A 207 -7.43 1.04 -16.26
N PRO A 208 -6.20 0.46 -16.29
CA PRO A 208 -6.01 -0.97 -16.05
C PRO A 208 -6.56 -1.44 -14.70
N ALA A 209 -6.36 -0.65 -13.63
CA ALA A 209 -6.86 -1.02 -12.30
C ALA A 209 -8.39 -0.97 -12.24
N ALA A 210 -9.03 0.04 -12.83
CA ALA A 210 -10.48 0.11 -12.91
C ALA A 210 -11.09 -1.01 -13.76
N VAL A 211 -10.47 -1.36 -14.88
CA VAL A 211 -10.85 -2.51 -15.71
C VAL A 211 -10.80 -3.79 -14.89
N TYR A 212 -9.70 -4.03 -14.18
CA TYR A 212 -9.56 -5.19 -13.31
C TYR A 212 -10.64 -5.25 -12.22
N ILE A 213 -10.87 -4.15 -11.49
CA ILE A 213 -11.88 -4.09 -10.41
C ILE A 213 -13.28 -4.36 -10.96
N TYR A 214 -13.64 -3.69 -12.07
CA TYR A 214 -14.93 -3.90 -12.72
C TYR A 214 -15.10 -5.35 -13.19
N ASP A 215 -14.04 -5.93 -13.77
CA ASP A 215 -14.05 -7.32 -14.20
C ASP A 215 -14.21 -8.30 -13.03
N GLN A 216 -13.53 -8.08 -11.90
CA GLN A 216 -13.70 -8.92 -10.73
C GLN A 216 -15.12 -8.84 -10.15
N LEU A 217 -15.67 -7.63 -10.01
CA LEU A 217 -16.93 -7.40 -9.31
C LEU A 217 -18.17 -7.72 -10.15
N ARG A 218 -18.12 -7.57 -11.48
CA ARG A 218 -19.26 -7.92 -12.34
C ARG A 218 -19.58 -9.42 -12.32
N HIS A 219 -18.57 -10.26 -12.10
CA HIS A 219 -18.75 -11.71 -12.02
C HIS A 219 -19.22 -12.18 -10.64
N SER A 220 -19.12 -11.34 -9.61
CA SER A 220 -19.56 -11.66 -8.24
C SER A 220 -21.09 -11.68 -8.06
N GLY A 221 -21.88 -11.43 -9.12
CA GLY A 221 -23.34 -11.48 -9.12
C GLY A 221 -24.02 -10.23 -8.53
N ARG A 222 -25.33 -10.10 -8.76
CA ARG A 222 -26.17 -8.95 -8.30
C ARG A 222 -26.33 -8.83 -6.78
N GLN A 223 -25.80 -9.79 -6.01
CA GLN A 223 -25.92 -9.81 -4.54
C GLN A 223 -24.72 -9.16 -3.84
N ASN A 224 -23.63 -8.87 -4.55
CA ASN A 224 -22.47 -8.20 -3.96
C ASN A 224 -22.74 -6.69 -3.79
N LEU A 225 -22.86 -6.23 -2.54
CA LEU A 225 -22.99 -4.81 -2.21
C LEU A 225 -21.63 -4.15 -2.30
N VAL A 226 -21.51 -3.15 -3.19
CA VAL A 226 -20.24 -2.45 -3.39
C VAL A 226 -20.31 -1.08 -2.71
N THR A 227 -19.36 -0.80 -1.82
CA THR A 227 -19.17 0.56 -1.29
C THR A 227 -17.92 1.15 -1.93
N ILE A 228 -18.02 2.38 -2.42
CA ILE A 228 -16.89 3.08 -3.03
C ILE A 228 -16.56 4.32 -2.18
N MET A 229 -15.33 4.38 -1.71
CA MET A 229 -14.87 5.35 -0.72
C MET A 229 -13.66 6.14 -1.20
N ARG A 230 -13.58 7.38 -0.72
CA ARG A 230 -12.42 8.25 -0.86
C ARG A 230 -11.57 8.09 0.38
N GLY A 231 -10.37 7.57 0.21
CA GLY A 231 -9.41 7.39 1.29
C GLY A 231 -8.59 8.64 1.60
N PRO A 232 -7.56 8.50 2.45
CA PRO A 232 -6.70 9.59 2.86
C PRO A 232 -6.06 10.32 1.68
N CYS A 233 -5.95 11.65 1.81
CA CYS A 233 -5.34 12.54 0.82
C CYS A 233 -5.92 12.44 -0.61
N PHE A 234 -7.13 11.91 -0.80
CA PHE A 234 -7.79 11.76 -2.11
C PHE A 234 -7.81 13.06 -2.94
N ASN A 235 -8.02 14.21 -2.29
CA ASN A 235 -8.08 15.51 -2.97
C ASN A 235 -6.74 15.94 -3.61
N SER A 236 -5.63 15.31 -3.23
CA SER A 236 -4.30 15.57 -3.83
C SER A 236 -4.04 14.73 -5.09
N LEU A 237 -4.92 13.80 -5.43
CA LEU A 237 -4.79 12.94 -6.62
C LEU A 237 -4.99 13.72 -7.93
N THR A 238 -4.55 13.14 -9.04
CA THR A 238 -4.83 13.67 -10.38
C THR A 238 -6.32 13.62 -10.69
N GLN A 239 -6.72 14.34 -11.74
CA GLN A 239 -8.12 14.47 -12.12
C GLN A 239 -8.75 13.12 -12.51
N SER A 240 -8.01 12.25 -13.21
CA SER A 240 -8.48 10.91 -13.58
C SER A 240 -8.78 10.03 -12.36
N TYR A 241 -7.93 10.02 -11.33
CA TYR A 241 -8.22 9.30 -10.09
C TYR A 241 -9.43 9.88 -9.33
N LYS A 242 -9.67 11.19 -9.44
CA LYS A 242 -10.80 11.86 -8.75
C LYS A 242 -12.16 11.45 -9.32
N TYR A 243 -12.22 11.09 -10.60
CA TYR A 243 -13.45 10.64 -11.26
C TYR A 243 -13.69 9.14 -11.12
N LEU A 244 -12.66 8.37 -10.76
CA LEU A 244 -12.72 6.92 -10.63
C LEU A 244 -13.88 6.41 -9.75
N PRO A 245 -14.14 6.98 -8.55
CA PRO A 245 -15.25 6.51 -7.74
C PRO A 245 -16.59 6.63 -8.45
N GLU A 246 -16.84 7.76 -9.10
CA GLU A 246 -18.10 8.02 -9.80
C GLU A 246 -18.22 7.18 -11.07
N GLY A 247 -17.12 7.02 -11.81
CA GLY A 247 -17.09 6.18 -13.01
C GLY A 247 -17.42 4.72 -12.69
N LEU A 248 -16.81 4.16 -11.64
CA LEU A 248 -17.10 2.80 -11.18
C LEU A 248 -18.54 2.68 -10.66
N ALA A 249 -19.07 3.70 -9.99
CA ALA A 249 -20.45 3.68 -9.50
C ALA A 249 -21.49 3.66 -10.64
N ILE A 250 -21.19 4.26 -11.79
CA ILE A 250 -22.06 4.15 -12.98
C ILE A 250 -22.08 2.72 -13.52
N LEU A 251 -20.92 2.05 -13.50
CA LEU A 251 -20.76 0.72 -14.09
C LEU A 251 -21.24 -0.42 -13.19
N LEU A 252 -21.23 -0.21 -11.88
CA LEU A 252 -21.59 -1.22 -10.88
C LEU A 252 -22.99 -0.93 -10.31
N PRO A 253 -24.03 -1.71 -10.67
CA PRO A 253 -25.42 -1.40 -10.31
C PRO A 253 -25.71 -1.38 -8.80
N THR A 254 -24.92 -2.12 -8.02
CA THR A 254 -25.04 -2.24 -6.56
C THR A 254 -24.14 -1.25 -5.81
N ALA A 255 -23.39 -0.40 -6.52
CA ALA A 255 -22.41 0.48 -5.90
C ALA A 255 -23.07 1.68 -5.21
N ARG A 256 -22.59 1.96 -3.99
CA ARG A 256 -22.92 3.17 -3.23
C ARG A 256 -21.67 3.99 -3.00
N LEU A 257 -21.75 5.28 -3.31
CA LEU A 257 -20.68 6.22 -3.02
C LEU A 257 -20.78 6.71 -1.58
N SER A 258 -19.72 6.56 -0.83
CA SER A 258 -19.53 7.21 0.47
C SER A 258 -18.72 8.49 0.30
N ASN A 259 -18.96 9.50 1.14
CA ASN A 259 -18.18 10.75 1.19
C ASN A 259 -18.13 11.53 -0.15
N THR A 260 -19.28 11.69 -0.82
CA THR A 260 -19.38 12.48 -2.06
C THR A 260 -19.02 13.95 -1.81
N PRO A 261 -18.32 14.62 -2.74
CA PRO A 261 -18.04 16.04 -2.62
C PRO A 261 -19.36 16.81 -2.76
N LYS A 262 -19.42 18.01 -2.18
CA LYS A 262 -20.53 18.91 -2.46
C LYS A 262 -20.63 19.14 -3.98
N LYS A 263 -21.84 19.05 -4.53
CA LYS A 263 -22.08 19.30 -5.95
C LYS A 263 -21.59 20.70 -6.32
N PRO A 264 -20.95 20.89 -7.49
CA PRO A 264 -20.51 22.21 -7.90
C PRO A 264 -21.72 23.14 -8.07
N VAL A 265 -21.58 24.39 -7.62
CA VAL A 265 -22.65 25.40 -7.67
C VAL A 265 -22.96 25.87 -9.10
N LYS A 266 -21.97 25.79 -10.02
CA LYS A 266 -22.10 26.22 -11.42
C LYS A 266 -22.45 25.05 -12.34
N GLN A 267 -23.48 25.23 -13.17
CA GLN A 267 -23.97 24.23 -14.13
C GLN A 267 -22.88 23.74 -15.11
N ILE A 268 -22.07 24.64 -15.70
CA ILE A 268 -20.99 24.27 -16.63
C ILE A 268 -19.98 23.33 -15.98
N SER A 269 -19.61 23.60 -14.73
CA SER A 269 -18.67 22.74 -13.98
C SER A 269 -19.26 21.37 -13.69
N GLU A 270 -20.58 21.28 -13.47
CA GLU A 270 -21.27 20.01 -13.33
C GLU A 270 -21.28 19.20 -14.63
N LEU A 271 -21.55 19.85 -15.78
CA LEU A 271 -21.53 19.19 -17.09
C LEU A 271 -20.14 18.64 -17.42
N LYS A 272 -19.07 19.44 -17.23
CA LYS A 272 -17.69 18.99 -17.44
C LYS A 272 -17.34 17.77 -16.59
N ARG A 273 -17.76 17.76 -15.33
CA ARG A 273 -17.58 16.60 -14.43
C ARG A 273 -18.30 15.36 -14.95
N LYS A 274 -19.57 15.49 -15.35
CA LYS A 274 -20.36 14.36 -15.89
C LYS A 274 -19.74 13.80 -17.17
N LEU A 275 -19.28 14.66 -18.08
CA LEU A 275 -18.60 14.25 -19.30
C LEU A 275 -17.38 13.36 -18.99
N GLN A 276 -16.48 13.85 -18.13
CA GLN A 276 -15.25 13.14 -17.78
C GLN A 276 -15.50 11.80 -17.07
N VAL A 277 -16.49 11.77 -16.18
CA VAL A 277 -16.92 10.53 -15.50
C VAL A 277 -17.46 9.52 -16.51
N ASN A 278 -18.26 9.96 -17.49
CA ASN A 278 -18.80 9.09 -18.53
C ASN A 278 -17.74 8.61 -19.52
N GLU A 279 -16.79 9.47 -19.91
CA GLU A 279 -15.64 9.10 -20.75
C GLU A 279 -14.80 8.00 -20.10
N LEU A 280 -14.53 8.12 -18.79
CA LEU A 280 -13.83 7.09 -18.03
C LEU A 280 -14.63 5.78 -17.97
N ALA A 281 -15.93 5.84 -17.67
CA ALA A 281 -16.80 4.66 -17.64
C ALA A 281 -16.86 3.95 -19.00
N TYR A 282 -16.97 4.72 -20.09
CA TYR A 282 -16.92 4.21 -21.45
C TYR A 282 -15.59 3.52 -21.76
N SER A 283 -14.46 4.17 -21.43
CA SER A 283 -13.12 3.63 -21.66
C SER A 283 -12.90 2.30 -20.92
N ILE A 284 -13.46 2.15 -19.71
CA ILE A 284 -13.42 0.89 -18.96
C ILE A 284 -14.20 -0.19 -19.73
N LEU A 285 -15.44 0.09 -20.15
CA LEU A 285 -16.26 -0.87 -20.89
C LEU A 285 -15.63 -1.29 -22.23
N GLU A 286 -15.08 -0.32 -22.97
CA GLU A 286 -14.40 -0.55 -24.24
C GLU A 286 -13.22 -1.51 -24.07
N LYS A 287 -12.32 -1.25 -23.10
CA LYS A 287 -11.18 -2.14 -22.80
C LYS A 287 -11.63 -3.55 -22.43
N VAL A 288 -12.64 -3.67 -21.58
CA VAL A 288 -13.19 -4.96 -21.16
C VAL A 288 -13.78 -5.73 -22.35
N ALA A 289 -14.44 -5.04 -23.29
CA ALA A 289 -14.96 -5.67 -24.51
C ALA A 289 -13.82 -6.13 -25.44
N LEU A 290 -12.77 -5.32 -25.59
CA LEU A 290 -11.58 -5.67 -26.39
C LEU A 290 -10.84 -6.89 -25.82
N GLU A 291 -10.74 -7.02 -24.50
CA GLU A 291 -10.11 -8.17 -23.84
C GLU A 291 -10.91 -9.47 -24.00
N LYS A 292 -12.25 -9.38 -24.11
CA LYS A 292 -13.10 -10.53 -24.45
C LYS A 292 -12.92 -11.01 -25.88
N ASN A 293 -12.65 -10.10 -26.81
CA ASN A 293 -12.53 -10.39 -28.24
C ASN A 293 -11.12 -10.82 -28.67
N LYS A 294 -10.14 -10.87 -27.76
CA LYS A 294 -8.81 -11.43 -28.06
C LYS A 294 -8.89 -12.96 -28.20
N PRO A 295 -8.39 -13.55 -29.31
CA PRO A 295 -8.36 -14.99 -29.50
C PRO A 295 -7.51 -15.67 -28.41
N SER A 296 -7.92 -16.88 -28.05
CA SER A 296 -7.42 -17.68 -26.91
C SER A 296 -5.91 -17.94 -26.89
N SER A 297 -5.19 -17.67 -27.98
CA SER A 297 -3.74 -17.85 -28.11
C SER A 297 -2.88 -16.76 -27.46
N VAL A 298 -3.48 -15.64 -27.00
CA VAL A 298 -2.73 -14.48 -26.45
C VAL A 298 -3.01 -14.26 -24.94
N ARG A 299 -3.75 -15.16 -24.28
CA ARG A 299 -3.93 -15.13 -22.81
C ARG A 299 -2.74 -15.83 -22.13
N LYS A 300 -1.62 -15.13 -21.94
CA LYS A 300 -0.55 -15.47 -21.00
C LYS A 300 -0.12 -14.23 -20.24
#